data_AF-A0A2D9Q7S2-F1
#
_entry.id   AF-A0A2D9Q7S2-F1
#
_cell.length_a   1.000
_cell.length_b   1.000
_cell.length_c   1.000
_cell.angle_alpha   90.00
_cell.angle_beta   90.00
_cell.angle_gamma   90.00
#
_symmetry.space_group_name_H-M   'P 1'
#
loop_
_entity.id
_entity.type
_entity.pdbx_description
1 polymer ?
#
loop_
_entity_poly.entity_id
_entity_poly.type
_entity_poly.pdbx_seq_one_letter_code
_entity_poly.pdbx_strand_id
1 'polypeptide(L)'
;MTTSVNTMEINKLHMLLKWVFIIVPIVAGLDKFTNVLVTWDNYLAPATVELLPMSGAAFMMVVGVIEIIAGIIVAINTRFGAYLVSAWLTLIALSLLFTWHHPDVAVRDLVMAVSAFVLAKLSSFNH
;
A
#
# COMPACT_ATOMS: atom_id res chain seq x y z
N MET A 1 -32.76 -10.76 -12.81
CA MET A 1 -32.31 -9.40 -13.20
C MET A 1 -31.55 -8.69 -12.08
N THR A 2 -32.00 -8.72 -10.83
CA THR A 2 -31.30 -8.09 -9.69
C THR A 2 -29.91 -8.68 -9.40
N THR A 3 -29.76 -10.00 -9.53
CA THR A 3 -28.47 -10.69 -9.30
C THR A 3 -27.39 -10.33 -10.33
N SER A 4 -27.75 -10.25 -11.62
CA SER A 4 -26.81 -9.93 -12.70
C SER A 4 -26.33 -8.47 -12.67
N VAL A 5 -27.21 -7.55 -12.26
CA VAL A 5 -26.85 -6.13 -12.07
C VAL A 5 -25.86 -5.97 -10.92
N ASN A 6 -26.08 -6.66 -9.80
CA ASN A 6 -25.17 -6.63 -8.64
C ASN A 6 -23.77 -7.15 -8.99
N THR A 7 -23.66 -8.22 -9.79
CA THR A 7 -22.36 -8.77 -10.23
C THR A 7 -21.58 -7.79 -11.12
N MET A 8 -22.25 -7.08 -12.04
CA MET A 8 -21.59 -6.08 -12.88
C MET A 8 -21.03 -4.92 -12.06
N GLU A 9 -21.79 -4.42 -11.08
CA GLU A 9 -21.31 -3.33 -10.21
C GLU A 9 -20.14 -3.78 -9.33
N ILE A 10 -20.19 -4.98 -8.76
CA ILE A 10 -19.07 -5.55 -7.98
C ILE A 10 -17.80 -5.66 -8.84
N ASN A 11 -17.91 -6.09 -10.09
CA ASN A 11 -16.78 -6.20 -11.00
C ASN A 11 -16.16 -4.83 -11.32
N LYS A 12 -16.97 -3.78 -11.50
CA LYS A 12 -16.46 -2.41 -11.70
C LYS A 12 -15.70 -1.92 -10.46
N LEU A 13 -16.27 -2.09 -9.27
CA LEU A 13 -15.62 -1.69 -8.02
C LEU A 13 -14.31 -2.45 -7.79
N HIS A 14 -14.30 -3.75 -8.09
CA HIS A 14 -13.10 -4.58 -8.05
C HIS A 14 -12.02 -4.06 -9.01
N MET A 15 -12.38 -3.77 -10.26
CA MET A 15 -11.44 -3.22 -11.25
C MET A 15 -10.87 -1.86 -10.81
N LEU A 16 -11.71 -0.96 -10.30
CA LEU A 16 -11.27 0.35 -9.82
C LEU A 16 -10.25 0.22 -8.69
N LEU A 17 -10.57 -0.56 -7.66
CA LEU A 17 -9.65 -0.82 -6.56
C LEU A 17 -8.38 -1.52 -7.04
N LYS A 18 -8.49 -2.50 -7.94
CA LYS A 18 -7.33 -3.19 -8.52
C LYS A 18 -6.38 -2.21 -9.17
N TRP A 19 -6.87 -1.31 -10.02
CA TRP A 19 -6.01 -0.33 -10.69
C TRP A 19 -5.38 0.66 -9.72
N VAL A 20 -6.11 1.12 -8.71
CA VAL A 20 -5.55 1.98 -7.65
C VAL A 20 -4.39 1.29 -6.94
N PHE A 21 -4.56 0.04 -6.52
CA PHE A 21 -3.52 -0.72 -5.82
C PHE A 21 -2.42 -1.31 -6.72
N ILE A 22 -2.52 -1.16 -8.04
CA ILE A 22 -1.40 -1.37 -8.96
C ILE A 22 -0.62 -0.06 -9.09
N ILE A 23 -1.30 1.04 -9.42
CA ILE A 23 -0.67 2.30 -9.80
C ILE A 23 -0.04 2.98 -8.59
N VAL A 24 -0.78 3.11 -7.48
CA VAL A 24 -0.32 3.89 -6.31
C VAL A 24 0.98 3.32 -5.72
N PRO A 25 1.11 2.00 -5.45
CA PRO A 25 2.37 1.46 -4.93
C PRO A 25 3.55 1.61 -5.89
N ILE A 26 3.31 1.47 -7.21
CA ILE A 26 4.38 1.65 -8.20
C ILE A 26 4.85 3.11 -8.22
N VAL A 27 3.92 4.06 -8.28
CA VAL A 27 4.25 5.49 -8.31
C VAL A 27 4.90 5.93 -6.99
N ALA A 28 4.35 5.53 -5.84
CA ALA A 28 4.93 5.84 -4.54
C ALA A 28 6.32 5.22 -4.36
N GLY A 29 6.53 4.01 -4.88
CA GLY A 29 7.81 3.34 -4.84
C GLY A 29 8.84 4.00 -5.75
N LEU A 30 8.45 4.41 -6.96
CA LEU A 30 9.31 5.20 -7.86
C LEU A 30 9.65 6.57 -7.26
N ASP A 31 8.69 7.21 -6.60
CA ASP A 31 8.91 8.52 -5.99
C ASP A 31 9.94 8.47 -4.84
N LYS A 32 10.16 7.31 -4.20
CA LYS A 32 11.23 7.15 -3.19
C LYS A 32 12.64 7.28 -3.77
N PHE A 33 12.80 7.19 -5.09
CA PHE A 33 14.07 7.44 -5.76
C PHE A 33 14.22 8.91 -6.20
N THR A 34 13.11 9.60 -6.44
CA THR A 34 13.11 10.95 -7.03
C THR A 34 12.77 12.04 -6.02
N ASN A 35 12.10 11.70 -4.91
CA ASN A 35 11.60 12.59 -3.87
C ASN A 35 10.80 13.79 -4.43
N VAL A 36 9.94 13.56 -5.43
CA VAL A 36 9.14 14.63 -6.06
C VAL A 36 7.97 15.02 -5.18
N LEU A 37 7.29 14.04 -4.57
CA LEU A 37 6.18 14.33 -3.65
C LEU A 37 6.70 14.78 -2.29
N VAL A 38 7.71 14.08 -1.77
CA VAL A 38 8.26 14.33 -0.44
C VAL A 38 9.64 13.69 -0.31
N THR A 39 10.45 14.22 0.60
CA THR A 39 11.68 13.59 1.08
C THR A 39 11.31 12.46 2.04
N TRP A 40 11.35 11.24 1.53
CA TRP A 40 10.71 10.07 2.14
C TRP A 40 11.34 9.60 3.46
N ASP A 41 12.63 9.84 3.65
CA ASP A 41 13.36 9.49 4.87
C ASP A 41 12.88 10.28 6.10
N ASN A 42 12.18 11.41 5.92
CA ASN A 42 11.55 12.15 7.02
C ASN A 42 10.45 11.35 7.74
N TYR A 43 9.83 10.37 7.06
CA TYR A 43 8.81 9.51 7.66
C TYR A 43 9.38 8.39 8.53
N LEU A 44 10.70 8.17 8.48
CA LEU A 44 11.35 7.24 9.39
C LEU A 44 11.40 7.87 10.78
N ALA A 45 10.88 7.15 11.78
CA ALA A 45 11.01 7.57 13.17
C ALA A 45 12.50 7.58 13.55
N PRO A 46 12.97 8.52 14.38
CA PRO A 46 14.38 8.60 14.77
C PRO A 46 14.93 7.27 15.32
N ALA A 47 14.14 6.58 16.15
CA ALA A 47 14.49 5.27 16.70
C ALA A 47 14.67 4.18 15.62
N THR A 48 13.94 4.26 14.49
CA THR A 48 14.15 3.32 13.38
C THR A 48 15.44 3.62 12.62
N VAL A 49 15.79 4.89 12.44
CA VAL A 49 17.02 5.28 11.75
C VAL A 49 18.26 4.82 12.52
N GLU A 50 18.27 4.93 13.85
CA GLU A 50 19.39 4.50 14.70
C GLU A 50 19.66 2.99 14.66
N LEU A 51 18.65 2.18 14.32
CA LEU A 51 18.78 0.72 14.23
C LEU A 51 19.19 0.22 12.84
N LEU A 52 19.14 1.08 11.82
CA LEU A 52 19.42 0.68 10.45
C LEU A 52 20.94 0.56 10.21
N PRO A 53 21.41 -0.51 9.56
CA PRO A 53 22.81 -0.64 9.15
C PRO A 53 23.16 0.23 7.92
N MET A 54 22.27 1.14 7.53
CA MET A 54 22.37 1.98 6.33
C MET A 54 21.65 3.31 6.54
N SER A 55 21.86 4.28 5.64
CA SER A 55 21.19 5.58 5.72
C SER A 55 19.67 5.46 5.49
N GLY A 56 18.90 6.37 6.11
CA GLY A 56 17.45 6.42 5.93
C GLY A 56 17.03 6.55 4.45
N ALA A 57 17.73 7.38 3.68
CA ALA A 57 17.50 7.51 2.24
C ALA A 57 17.70 6.18 1.48
N ALA A 58 18.80 5.46 1.76
CA ALA A 58 19.06 4.17 1.10
C ALA A 58 18.01 3.12 1.52
N PHE A 59 17.58 3.14 2.79
CA PHE A 59 16.48 2.28 3.26
C PHE A 59 15.17 2.59 2.53
N MET A 60 14.82 3.87 2.35
CA MET A 60 13.62 4.26 1.61
C MET A 60 13.67 3.83 0.14
N MET A 61 14.84 3.83 -0.50
CA MET A 61 14.97 3.26 -1.85
C MET A 61 14.65 1.75 -1.87
N VAL A 62 15.09 0.99 -0.86
CA VAL A 62 14.75 -0.45 -0.72
C VAL A 62 13.24 -0.63 -0.52
N VAL A 63 12.63 0.18 0.35
CA VAL A 63 11.17 0.21 0.53
C VAL A 63 10.46 0.52 -0.80
N GLY A 64 11.01 1.43 -1.61
CA GLY A 64 10.48 1.75 -2.93
C GLY A 64 10.48 0.56 -3.90
N VAL A 65 11.54 -0.26 -3.91
CA VAL A 65 11.56 -1.50 -4.69
C VAL A 65 10.46 -2.47 -4.22
N ILE A 66 10.29 -2.63 -2.90
CA ILE A 66 9.29 -3.52 -2.32
C ILE A 66 7.87 -3.08 -2.71
N GLU A 67 7.57 -1.78 -2.69
CA GLU A 67 6.26 -1.25 -3.08
C GLU A 67 5.96 -1.44 -4.58
N ILE A 68 6.96 -1.25 -5.45
CA ILE A 68 6.83 -1.53 -6.89
C ILE A 68 6.51 -3.01 -7.09
N ILE A 69 7.24 -3.91 -6.43
CA ILE A 69 6.98 -5.36 -6.48
C ILE A 69 5.57 -5.66 -5.97
N ALA A 70 5.12 -5.04 -4.88
CA ALA A 70 3.78 -5.23 -4.35
C ALA A 70 2.70 -4.84 -5.37
N GLY A 71 2.85 -3.70 -6.05
CA GLY A 71 1.95 -3.27 -7.12
C GLY A 71 1.91 -4.25 -8.31
N ILE A 72 3.07 -4.82 -8.69
CA ILE A 72 3.15 -5.87 -9.71
C ILE A 72 2.45 -7.15 -9.25
N ILE A 73 2.62 -7.56 -7.98
CA ILE A 73 1.94 -8.73 -7.42
C ILE A 73 0.42 -8.53 -7.47
N VAL A 74 -0.11 -7.33 -7.16
CA VAL A 74 -1.54 -7.03 -7.29
C VAL A 74 -2.03 -7.16 -8.74
N ALA A 75 -1.20 -6.79 -9.73
CA ALA A 75 -1.54 -6.94 -11.14
C ALA A 75 -1.70 -8.41 -11.54
N ILE A 76 -0.74 -9.26 -11.13
CA ILE A 76 -0.67 -10.69 -11.47
C ILE A 76 -1.68 -11.51 -10.66
N ASN A 77 -1.66 -11.36 -9.33
CA ASN A 77 -2.53 -12.06 -8.39
C ASN A 77 -3.15 -11.06 -7.42
N THR A 78 -4.26 -10.46 -7.86
CA THR A 78 -4.94 -9.37 -7.15
C THR A 78 -5.36 -9.76 -5.73
N ARG A 79 -5.82 -11.00 -5.51
CA ARG A 79 -6.23 -11.45 -4.18
C ARG A 79 -5.04 -11.49 -3.21
N PHE A 80 -3.95 -12.14 -3.60
CA PHE A 80 -2.77 -12.26 -2.75
C PHE A 80 -2.08 -10.90 -2.57
N GLY A 81 -1.88 -10.17 -3.66
CA GLY A 81 -1.25 -8.85 -3.62
C GLY A 81 -2.02 -7.85 -2.76
N ALA A 82 -3.36 -7.87 -2.80
CA ALA A 82 -4.17 -6.99 -1.98
C ALA A 82 -4.06 -7.30 -0.47
N TYR A 83 -3.98 -8.57 -0.08
CA TYR A 83 -3.67 -8.92 1.32
C TYR A 83 -2.26 -8.49 1.73
N LEU A 84 -1.28 -8.67 0.84
CA LEU A 84 0.11 -8.26 1.08
C LEU A 84 0.20 -6.74 1.30
N VAL A 85 -0.40 -5.95 0.42
CA VAL A 85 -0.45 -4.48 0.54
C VAL A 85 -1.21 -4.05 1.81
N SER A 86 -2.34 -4.70 2.10
CA SER A 86 -3.12 -4.41 3.32
C SER A 86 -2.29 -4.62 4.59
N ALA A 87 -1.61 -5.76 4.70
CA ALA A 87 -0.75 -6.06 5.84
C ALA A 87 0.43 -5.09 5.94
N TRP A 88 1.08 -4.78 4.80
CA TRP A 88 2.21 -3.86 4.74
C TRP A 88 1.84 -2.45 5.21
N LEU A 89 0.77 -1.87 4.66
CA LEU A 89 0.28 -0.54 5.06
C LEU A 89 -0.16 -0.50 6.52
N THR A 90 -0.77 -1.58 7.02
CA THR A 90 -1.14 -1.68 8.45
C THR A 90 0.09 -1.62 9.34
N LEU A 91 1.17 -2.34 8.99
CA LEU A 91 2.40 -2.35 9.76
C LEU A 91 3.08 -0.97 9.77
N ILE A 92 3.12 -0.28 8.61
CA ILE A 92 3.63 1.09 8.52
C ILE A 92 2.80 2.04 9.38
N ALA A 93 1.48 1.98 9.26
CA ALA A 93 0.60 2.85 10.05
C ALA A 93 0.79 2.62 11.56
N LEU A 94 0.88 1.37 12.00
CA LEU A 94 1.09 1.06 13.41
C LEU A 94 2.45 1.57 13.91
N SER A 95 3.52 1.47 13.12
CA SER A 95 4.83 1.98 13.53
C SER A 95 4.83 3.50 13.71
N LEU A 96 4.16 4.22 12.80
CA LEU A 96 3.97 5.68 12.88
C LEU A 96 3.10 6.08 14.08
N LEU A 97 2.01 5.35 14.37
CA LEU A 97 1.16 5.62 15.53
C LEU A 97 1.87 5.37 16.86
N PHE A 98 2.61 4.26 16.99
CA PHE A 98 3.30 3.94 18.24
C PHE A 98 4.45 4.91 18.55
N THR A 99 5.07 5.47 17.52
CA THR A 99 6.12 6.48 17.67
C THR A 99 5.57 7.91 17.74
N TRP A 100 4.25 8.09 17.55
CA TRP A 100 3.59 9.40 17.39
C TRP A 100 4.23 10.27 16.29
N HIS A 101 4.85 9.63 15.30
CA HIS A 101 5.55 10.27 14.19
C HIS A 101 4.61 10.29 12.98
N HIS A 102 4.11 11.46 12.57
CA HIS A 102 3.12 11.61 11.50
C HIS A 102 1.81 10.79 11.67
N PRO A 103 1.07 11.01 12.78
CA PRO A 103 -0.17 10.29 13.07
C PRO A 103 -1.26 10.50 12.00
N ASP A 104 -1.25 11.64 11.31
CA ASP A 104 -2.15 11.97 10.21
C ASP A 104 -1.92 11.07 8.98
N VAL A 105 -0.65 10.75 8.68
CA VAL A 105 -0.29 9.82 7.61
C VAL A 105 -0.65 8.40 7.99
N ALA A 106 -0.41 8.01 9.24
CA ALA A 106 -0.77 6.68 9.71
C ALA A 106 -2.27 6.37 9.58
N VAL A 107 -3.14 7.34 9.89
CA VAL A 107 -4.59 7.16 9.73
C VAL A 107 -4.97 6.98 8.26
N ARG A 108 -4.34 7.72 7.34
CA ARG A 108 -4.56 7.56 5.90
C ARG A 108 -4.11 6.18 5.41
N ASP A 109 -2.96 5.71 5.89
CA ASP A 109 -2.44 4.38 5.56
C ASP A 109 -3.36 3.27 6.05
N LEU A 110 -3.98 3.41 7.23
CA LEU A 110 -5.01 2.46 7.69
C LEU A 110 -6.24 2.44 6.77
N VAL A 111 -6.70 3.59 6.30
CA VAL A 111 -7.83 3.66 5.36
C VAL A 111 -7.47 2.96 4.04
N MET A 112 -6.25 3.16 3.53
CA MET A 112 -5.77 2.45 2.35
C MET A 112 -5.61 0.94 2.62
N ALA A 113 -5.13 0.55 3.80
CA ALA A 113 -5.00 -0.85 4.20
C ALA A 113 -6.36 -1.58 4.25
N VAL A 114 -7.38 -0.94 4.81
CA VAL A 114 -8.76 -1.45 4.81
C VAL A 114 -9.30 -1.54 3.39
N SER A 115 -9.05 -0.53 2.55
CA SER A 115 -9.48 -0.55 1.15
C SER A 115 -8.82 -1.68 0.35
N ALA A 116 -7.54 -1.98 0.60
CA ALA A 116 -6.84 -3.13 0.03
C ALA A 116 -7.42 -4.46 0.55
N PHE A 117 -7.76 -4.54 1.84
CA PHE A 117 -8.44 -5.72 2.39
C PHE A 117 -9.79 -5.96 1.71
N VAL A 118 -10.58 -4.90 1.48
CA VAL A 118 -11.83 -4.98 0.73
C VAL A 118 -11.59 -5.53 -0.69
N LEU A 119 -10.57 -5.04 -1.41
CA LEU A 119 -10.19 -5.59 -2.72
C LEU A 119 -9.88 -7.10 -2.65
N ALA A 120 -9.15 -7.53 -1.62
CA ALA A 120 -8.82 -8.94 -1.42
C ALA A 120 -10.09 -9.79 -1.18
N LYS A 121 -11.04 -9.27 -0.41
CA LYS A 121 -12.34 -9.92 -0.16
C LYS A 121 -13.18 -9.98 -1.43
N LEU A 122 -13.28 -8.90 -2.20
CA LEU A 122 -13.99 -8.87 -3.48
C LEU A 122 -13.40 -9.87 -4.48
N SER A 123 -12.07 -10.01 -4.50
CA SER A 123 -11.38 -10.98 -5.37
C SER A 123 -11.68 -12.44 -5.01
N SER A 124 -12.15 -12.72 -3.79
CA SER A 124 -12.55 -14.08 -3.37
C SER A 124 -13.89 -14.53 -3.96
N PHE A 125 -14.68 -13.62 -4.52
CA PHE A 125 -16.01 -13.92 -5.08
C PHE A 125 -16.00 -14.12 -6.62
N ASN A 126 -14.87 -13.85 -7.30
CA ASN A 126 -14.75 -13.91 -8.76
C ASN A 126 -14.18 -15.25 -9.29
N HIS A 127 -14.47 -16.36 -8.60
CA HIS A 127 -14.16 -17.71 -9.07
C HIS A 127 -15.43 -18.47 -9.45
#